data_AF-A0A2U1XSV9-F1
#
_entry.id   AF-A0A2U1XSV9-F1
#
_cell.length_a   1.000
_cell.length_b   1.000
_cell.length_c   1.000
_cell.angle_alpha   90.00
_cell.angle_beta   90.00
_cell.angle_gamma   90.00
#
_symmetry.space_group_name_H-M   'P 1'
#
loop_
_entity.id
_entity.type
_entity.pdbx_description
1 polymer ?
#
loop_
_entity_poly.entity_id
_entity_poly.type
_entity_poly.pdbx_seq_one_letter_code
_entity_poly.pdbx_strand_id
1 'polypeptide(L)'
;MSFASYREQHVAFLNKAVKPVDLTLDQLEGRSYGPETHKGPMVISSDPSEDNLGSKLVTLQSVQQLKDIAGISDDHFAANPHADRSVRYPTEPVQTDFDKAIERARNDNCALESLIHPADQKTIGQAMMAFIHGNSQKVKAFEPVINALRFPNQVLLTTGQDITVTPGNPLVIGPNSPYVTQDPVLGAVAIFGTVTVQQGGQIQILIPVTFKAAQINML
;
A
#
# COMPACT_ATOMS: atom_id res chain seq x y z
N MET A 1 -12.85 13.16 22.45
CA MET A 1 -12.90 11.70 22.20
C MET A 1 -12.46 11.00 23.48
N SER A 2 -13.15 9.94 23.93
CA SER A 2 -12.72 9.21 25.13
C SER A 2 -11.60 8.24 24.77
N PHE A 3 -10.71 7.94 25.73
CA PHE A 3 -9.63 6.98 25.54
C PHE A 3 -10.13 5.58 25.11
N ALA A 4 -11.31 5.18 25.61
CA ALA A 4 -11.97 3.94 25.21
C ALA A 4 -12.40 3.94 23.73
N SER A 5 -13.07 5.01 23.28
CA SER A 5 -13.47 5.15 21.88
C SER A 5 -12.28 5.23 20.91
N TYR A 6 -11.16 5.81 21.37
CA TYR A 6 -9.91 5.86 20.61
C TYR A 6 -9.31 4.47 20.41
N ARG A 7 -9.19 3.70 21.51
CA ARG A 7 -8.65 2.34 21.47
C ARG A 7 -9.48 1.42 20.58
N GLU A 8 -10.80 1.51 20.63
CA GLU A 8 -11.69 0.69 19.79
C GLU A 8 -11.50 0.97 18.29
N GLN A 9 -11.42 2.25 17.90
CA GLN A 9 -11.17 2.64 16.50
C GLN A 9 -9.79 2.18 16.01
N HIS A 10 -8.76 2.31 16.85
CA HIS A 10 -7.40 1.89 16.56
C HIS A 10 -7.31 0.37 16.34
N VAL A 11 -7.92 -0.42 17.24
CA VAL A 11 -7.96 -1.89 17.13
C VAL A 11 -8.73 -2.32 15.88
N ALA A 12 -9.89 -1.71 15.61
CA ALA A 12 -10.67 -2.02 14.41
C ALA A 12 -9.91 -1.70 13.11
N PHE A 13 -9.17 -0.58 13.09
CA PHE A 13 -8.35 -0.17 11.97
C PHE A 13 -7.22 -1.15 11.69
N LEU A 14 -6.41 -1.48 12.71
CA LEU A 14 -5.29 -2.41 12.54
C LEU A 14 -5.80 -3.79 12.14
N ASN A 15 -6.87 -4.29 12.78
CA ASN A 15 -7.45 -5.60 12.44
C ASN A 15 -7.88 -5.66 10.97
N LYS A 16 -8.55 -4.61 10.49
CA LYS A 16 -8.96 -4.52 9.08
C LYS A 16 -7.76 -4.52 8.14
N ALA A 17 -6.68 -3.84 8.51
CA ALA A 17 -5.48 -3.72 7.70
C ALA A 17 -4.63 -5.00 7.63
N VAL A 18 -4.59 -5.78 8.72
CA VAL A 18 -3.73 -6.98 8.83
C VAL A 18 -4.41 -8.29 8.47
N LYS A 19 -5.75 -8.34 8.56
CA LYS A 19 -6.54 -9.52 8.18
C LYS A 19 -6.26 -10.06 6.77
N PRO A 20 -6.06 -9.24 5.72
CA PRO A 20 -5.84 -9.77 4.37
C PRO A 20 -4.49 -10.46 4.16
N VAL A 21 -3.55 -10.32 5.10
CA VAL A 21 -2.17 -10.82 4.99
C VAL A 21 -1.83 -11.86 6.06
N ASP A 22 -2.85 -12.43 6.69
CA ASP A 22 -2.73 -13.45 7.73
C ASP A 22 -1.86 -13.03 8.92
N LEU A 23 -1.85 -11.72 9.20
CA LEU A 23 -1.25 -11.15 10.41
C LEU A 23 -2.35 -10.97 11.46
N THR A 24 -2.05 -11.32 12.71
CA THR A 24 -2.98 -11.16 13.84
C THR A 24 -2.66 -9.91 14.66
N LEU A 25 -3.66 -9.36 15.35
CA LEU A 25 -3.42 -8.25 16.29
C LEU A 25 -2.44 -8.61 17.40
N ASP A 26 -2.43 -9.87 17.86
CA ASP A 26 -1.48 -10.35 18.88
C ASP A 26 -0.04 -10.27 18.38
N GLN A 27 0.18 -10.47 17.07
CA GLN A 27 1.50 -10.27 16.45
C GLN A 27 1.90 -8.79 16.34
N LEU A 28 0.95 -7.86 16.54
CA LEU A 28 1.20 -6.41 16.58
C LEU A 28 1.31 -5.88 18.01
N GLU A 29 0.84 -6.65 19.00
CA GLU A 29 0.84 -6.22 20.39
C GLU A 29 2.27 -6.00 20.87
N GLY A 30 2.55 -4.78 21.38
CA GLY A 30 3.89 -4.38 21.81
C GLY A 30 4.84 -3.96 20.68
N ARG A 31 4.41 -3.94 19.41
CA ARG A 31 5.18 -3.33 18.31
C ARG A 31 5.01 -1.82 18.30
N SER A 32 5.61 -1.16 19.29
CA SER A 32 5.71 0.30 19.35
C SER A 32 7.15 0.74 19.16
N TYR A 33 7.36 1.74 18.32
CA TYR A 33 8.69 2.23 17.92
C TYR A 33 8.87 3.66 18.41
N GLY A 34 9.98 3.96 19.07
CA GLY A 34 10.26 5.29 19.60
C GLY A 34 11.50 5.29 20.48
N PRO A 35 11.81 6.41 21.16
CA PRO A 35 13.07 6.56 21.91
C PRO A 35 13.32 5.49 22.99
N GLU A 36 12.25 4.94 23.55
CA GLU A 36 12.32 3.91 24.60
C GLU A 36 12.54 2.49 24.03
N THR A 37 12.09 2.24 22.80
CA THR A 37 12.13 0.91 22.17
C THR A 37 13.17 0.80 21.05
N HIS A 38 13.63 1.94 20.52
CA HIS A 38 14.52 2.01 19.37
C HIS A 38 15.56 3.13 19.55
N LYS A 39 16.80 2.87 19.16
CA LYS A 39 17.89 3.88 19.13
C LYS A 39 18.32 4.11 17.69
N GLY A 40 18.47 5.38 17.30
CA GLY A 40 18.84 5.75 15.93
C GLY A 40 17.65 5.75 14.95
N PRO A 41 17.94 5.81 13.64
CA PRO A 41 16.91 5.78 12.59
C PRO A 41 16.04 4.52 12.66
N MET A 42 14.73 4.70 12.48
CA MET A 42 13.78 3.63 12.26
C MET A 42 13.71 3.37 10.76
N VAL A 43 14.03 2.16 10.32
CA VAL A 43 14.24 1.83 8.91
C VAL A 43 13.29 0.73 8.47
N ILE A 44 12.50 1.03 7.45
CA ILE A 44 11.71 0.09 6.67
C ILE A 44 12.49 -0.22 5.40
N SER A 45 13.03 -1.43 5.27
CA SER A 45 13.79 -1.86 4.09
C SER A 45 13.40 -3.25 3.64
N SER A 46 13.57 -3.51 2.35
CA SER A 46 13.49 -4.86 1.78
C SER A 46 14.79 -5.65 1.98
N ASP A 47 15.89 -4.96 2.31
CA ASP A 47 17.13 -5.60 2.75
C ASP A 47 17.03 -5.93 4.25
N PRO A 48 17.02 -7.21 4.64
CA PRO A 48 16.92 -7.60 6.05
C PRO A 48 18.09 -7.13 6.92
N SER A 49 19.23 -6.76 6.33
CA SER A 49 20.37 -6.21 7.06
C SER A 49 20.23 -4.71 7.40
N GLU A 50 19.33 -4.01 6.69
CA GLU A 50 19.01 -2.60 6.93
C GLU A 50 17.69 -2.41 7.69
N ASP A 51 16.71 -3.30 7.48
CA ASP A 51 15.42 -3.24 8.14
C ASP A 51 15.55 -3.46 9.65
N ASN A 52 14.97 -2.55 10.42
CA ASN A 52 15.01 -2.64 11.89
C ASN A 52 13.63 -2.52 12.54
N LEU A 53 12.56 -2.54 11.74
CA LEU A 53 11.18 -2.54 12.21
C LEU A 53 10.50 -3.92 12.05
N GLY A 54 11.18 -4.89 11.45
CA GLY A 54 10.67 -6.24 11.26
C GLY A 54 9.61 -6.29 10.16
N SER A 55 9.91 -5.63 9.05
CA SER A 55 9.10 -5.60 7.83
C SER A 55 9.08 -6.99 7.19
N LYS A 56 7.99 -7.30 6.47
CA LYS A 56 7.80 -8.60 5.82
C LYS A 56 7.45 -8.41 4.35
N LEU A 57 8.03 -9.23 3.49
CA LEU A 57 7.56 -9.37 2.12
C LEU A 57 6.28 -10.21 2.12
N VAL A 58 5.19 -9.64 1.62
CA VAL A 58 3.90 -10.32 1.50
C VAL A 58 3.58 -10.50 0.03
N THR A 59 3.21 -11.72 -0.36
CA THR A 59 2.77 -12.00 -1.72
C THR A 59 1.28 -11.75 -1.85
N LEU A 60 0.91 -10.81 -2.71
CA LEU A 60 -0.47 -10.51 -3.10
C LEU A 60 -0.79 -11.21 -4.41
N GLN A 61 -1.97 -11.80 -4.49
CA GLN A 61 -2.48 -12.55 -5.63
C GLN A 61 -3.34 -11.70 -6.58
N SER A 62 -3.76 -10.51 -6.15
CA SER A 62 -4.61 -9.63 -6.95
C SER A 62 -4.55 -8.17 -6.51
N VAL A 63 -4.98 -7.29 -7.41
CA VAL A 63 -5.19 -5.86 -7.14
C VAL A 63 -6.25 -5.64 -6.05
N GLN A 64 -7.20 -6.56 -5.89
CA GLN A 64 -8.19 -6.49 -4.81
C GLN A 64 -7.52 -6.67 -3.45
N GLN A 65 -6.64 -7.67 -3.29
CA GLN A 65 -5.89 -7.84 -2.04
C GLN A 65 -5.03 -6.61 -1.72
N LEU A 66 -4.41 -6.01 -2.74
CA LEU A 66 -3.70 -4.75 -2.57
C LEU A 66 -4.61 -3.61 -2.11
N LYS A 67 -5.79 -3.46 -2.72
CA LYS A 67 -6.79 -2.46 -2.29
C LYS A 67 -7.23 -2.69 -0.85
N ASP A 68 -7.41 -3.94 -0.43
CA ASP A 68 -7.86 -4.25 0.92
C ASP A 68 -6.83 -3.83 1.98
N ILE A 69 -5.53 -3.93 1.66
CA ILE A 69 -4.43 -3.59 2.58
C ILE A 69 -4.05 -2.11 2.46
N ALA A 70 -3.72 -1.66 1.26
CA ALA A 70 -3.16 -0.34 0.97
C ALA A 70 -4.22 0.69 0.54
N GLY A 71 -5.29 0.24 -0.10
CA GLY A 71 -6.30 1.10 -0.70
C GLY A 71 -7.34 1.67 0.27
N ILE A 72 -8.33 2.32 -0.34
CA ILE A 72 -9.56 2.80 0.31
C ILE A 72 -10.71 1.88 -0.11
N SER A 73 -11.46 1.37 0.87
CA SER A 73 -12.60 0.47 0.67
C SER A 73 -13.72 1.12 -0.15
N ASP A 74 -14.38 0.35 -1.02
CA ASP A 74 -15.51 0.85 -1.83
C ASP A 74 -16.69 1.35 -0.98
N ASP A 75 -16.88 0.81 0.23
CA ASP A 75 -17.88 1.28 1.19
C ASP A 75 -17.70 2.76 1.53
N HIS A 76 -16.45 3.24 1.55
CA HIS A 76 -16.15 4.66 1.76
C HIS A 76 -16.70 5.52 0.63
N PHE A 77 -16.59 5.06 -0.62
CA PHE A 77 -17.09 5.78 -1.79
C PHE A 77 -18.61 5.63 -1.96
N ALA A 78 -19.19 4.52 -1.51
CA ALA A 78 -20.64 4.38 -1.42
C ALA A 78 -21.23 5.36 -0.39
N ALA A 79 -20.60 5.49 0.78
CA ALA A 79 -21.01 6.43 1.82
C ALA A 79 -20.67 7.89 1.50
N ASN A 80 -19.60 8.13 0.73
CA ASN A 80 -19.16 9.45 0.29
C ASN A 80 -18.86 9.46 -1.22
N PRO A 81 -19.89 9.64 -2.08
CA PRO A 81 -19.75 9.59 -3.55
C PRO A 81 -18.83 10.65 -4.16
N HIS A 82 -18.31 11.57 -3.35
CA HIS A 82 -17.42 12.65 -3.78
C HIS A 82 -15.97 12.47 -3.27
N ALA A 83 -15.71 11.42 -2.49
CA ALA A 83 -14.38 11.16 -1.93
C ALA A 83 -13.33 10.83 -3.01
N ASP A 84 -13.74 10.40 -4.20
CA ASP A 84 -12.84 10.04 -5.30
C ASP A 84 -12.66 11.14 -6.35
N ARG A 85 -13.05 12.40 -6.07
CA ARG A 85 -12.91 13.52 -7.01
C ARG A 85 -11.45 13.83 -7.41
N SER A 86 -10.49 13.49 -6.56
CA SER A 86 -9.06 13.63 -6.85
C SER A 86 -8.47 12.42 -7.60
N VAL A 87 -9.23 11.33 -7.71
CA VAL A 87 -8.81 10.11 -8.40
C VAL A 87 -8.99 10.30 -9.91
N ARG A 88 -7.92 10.03 -10.65
CA ARG A 88 -7.93 10.11 -12.12
C ARG A 88 -8.35 8.77 -12.70
N TYR A 89 -9.61 8.64 -13.09
CA TYR A 89 -10.10 7.48 -13.83
C TYR A 89 -9.67 7.50 -15.29
N PRO A 90 -9.39 6.34 -15.92
CA PRO A 90 -9.10 6.26 -17.34
C PRO A 90 -10.29 6.77 -18.16
N THR A 91 -10.03 7.68 -19.09
CA THR A 91 -11.03 8.24 -20.01
C THR A 91 -10.79 7.85 -21.47
N GLU A 92 -9.58 7.41 -21.78
CA GLU A 92 -9.19 7.03 -23.14
C GLU A 92 -9.82 5.69 -23.51
N PRO A 93 -10.32 5.55 -24.75
CA PRO A 93 -10.83 4.28 -25.24
C PRO A 93 -9.68 3.27 -25.34
N VAL A 94 -9.96 2.04 -24.88
CA VAL A 94 -9.02 0.92 -24.98
C VAL A 94 -9.00 0.40 -26.42
N GLN A 95 -7.80 0.12 -26.94
CA GLN A 95 -7.62 -0.44 -28.29
C GLN A 95 -7.48 -1.96 -28.29
N THR A 96 -6.96 -2.51 -27.20
CA THR A 96 -6.73 -3.94 -27.00
C THR A 96 -7.98 -4.63 -26.48
N ASP A 97 -8.34 -5.75 -27.11
CA ASP A 97 -9.29 -6.70 -26.53
C ASP A 97 -8.56 -7.51 -25.43
N PHE A 98 -8.69 -7.07 -24.19
CA PHE A 98 -7.94 -7.64 -23.07
C PHE A 98 -8.25 -9.12 -22.83
N ASP A 99 -9.50 -9.54 -22.97
CA ASP A 99 -9.88 -10.93 -22.76
C ASP A 99 -9.19 -11.85 -23.78
N LYS A 100 -9.19 -11.45 -25.06
CA LYS A 100 -8.44 -12.18 -26.11
C LYS A 100 -6.93 -12.14 -25.91
N ALA A 101 -6.38 -11.01 -25.46
CA ALA A 101 -4.96 -10.89 -25.19
C ALA A 101 -4.52 -11.83 -24.06
N ILE A 102 -5.29 -11.88 -22.97
CA ILE A 102 -5.06 -12.79 -21.84
C ILE A 102 -5.15 -14.26 -22.28
N GLU A 103 -6.19 -14.62 -23.04
CA GLU A 103 -6.35 -15.98 -23.56
C GLU A 103 -5.15 -16.40 -24.43
N ARG A 104 -4.71 -15.51 -25.33
CA ARG A 104 -3.55 -15.75 -26.22
C ARG A 104 -2.23 -15.86 -25.47
N ALA A 105 -2.07 -15.09 -24.40
CA ALA A 105 -0.87 -15.09 -23.58
C ALA A 105 -0.69 -16.36 -22.75
N ARG A 106 -1.75 -17.13 -22.49
CA ARG A 106 -1.70 -18.40 -21.74
C ARG A 106 -0.95 -18.31 -20.40
N ASN A 107 -1.23 -17.26 -19.62
CA ASN A 107 -0.58 -16.94 -18.34
C ASN A 107 0.92 -16.58 -18.42
N ASP A 108 1.41 -16.17 -19.59
CA ASP A 108 2.75 -15.57 -19.74
C ASP A 108 2.65 -14.04 -19.76
N ASN A 109 3.20 -13.39 -18.74
CA ASN A 109 3.13 -11.94 -18.59
C ASN A 109 3.90 -11.20 -19.69
N CYS A 110 5.06 -11.72 -20.11
CA CYS A 110 5.86 -11.12 -21.18
C CYS A 110 5.11 -11.20 -22.52
N ALA A 111 4.46 -12.34 -22.79
CA ALA A 111 3.60 -12.49 -23.95
C ALA A 111 2.40 -11.54 -23.87
N LEU A 112 1.76 -11.40 -22.72
CA LEU A 112 0.64 -10.48 -22.52
C LEU A 112 1.06 -9.02 -22.76
N GLU A 113 2.18 -8.58 -22.22
CA GLU A 113 2.70 -7.22 -22.45
C GLU A 113 2.92 -6.93 -23.93
N SER A 114 3.40 -7.92 -24.70
CA SER A 114 3.60 -7.78 -26.15
C SER A 114 2.30 -7.71 -26.96
N LEU A 115 1.20 -8.22 -26.41
CA LEU A 115 -0.13 -8.23 -27.04
C LEU A 115 -0.95 -6.98 -26.73
N ILE A 116 -0.54 -6.21 -25.72
CA ILE A 116 -1.22 -4.98 -25.31
C ILE A 116 -0.69 -3.81 -26.11
N HIS A 117 -1.62 -3.05 -26.70
CA HIS A 117 -1.28 -1.85 -27.43
C HIS A 117 -0.55 -0.84 -26.52
N PRO A 118 0.57 -0.22 -26.95
CA PRO A 118 1.36 0.68 -26.11
C PRO A 118 0.57 1.83 -25.47
N ALA A 119 -0.46 2.34 -26.15
CA ALA A 119 -1.33 3.38 -25.59
C ALA A 119 -2.16 2.89 -24.39
N ASP A 120 -2.51 1.60 -24.35
CA ASP A 120 -3.33 1.02 -23.29
C ASP A 120 -2.52 0.72 -22.03
N GLN A 121 -1.19 0.57 -22.13
CA GLN A 121 -0.30 0.35 -20.96
C GLN A 121 -0.47 1.48 -19.92
N LYS A 122 -0.54 2.73 -20.39
CA LYS A 122 -0.80 3.90 -19.52
C LYS A 122 -2.20 3.84 -18.91
N THR A 123 -3.19 3.46 -19.70
CA THR A 123 -4.59 3.33 -19.27
C THR A 123 -4.74 2.27 -18.19
N ILE A 124 -4.06 1.12 -18.33
CA ILE A 124 -4.03 0.03 -17.33
C ILE A 124 -3.38 0.51 -16.03
N GLY A 125 -2.22 1.18 -16.11
CA GLY A 125 -1.57 1.75 -14.92
C GLY A 125 -2.46 2.77 -14.19
N GLN A 126 -3.13 3.63 -14.94
CA GLN A 126 -4.10 4.58 -14.39
C GLN A 126 -5.31 3.87 -13.76
N ALA A 127 -5.84 2.83 -14.41
CA ALA A 127 -6.93 2.01 -13.89
C ALA A 127 -6.52 1.31 -12.59
N MET A 128 -5.30 0.79 -12.49
CA MET A 128 -4.78 0.17 -11.26
C MET A 128 -4.73 1.17 -10.11
N MET A 129 -4.18 2.36 -10.33
CA MET A 129 -4.16 3.42 -9.30
C MET A 129 -5.58 3.83 -8.88
N ALA A 130 -6.50 3.95 -9.84
CA ALA A 130 -7.90 4.25 -9.56
C ALA A 130 -8.62 3.11 -8.82
N PHE A 131 -8.27 1.86 -9.10
CA PHE A 131 -8.82 0.68 -8.42
C PHE A 131 -8.43 0.70 -6.94
N ILE A 132 -7.16 0.99 -6.63
CA ILE A 132 -6.62 1.01 -5.27
C ILE A 132 -7.13 2.22 -4.47
N HIS A 133 -7.07 3.42 -5.04
CA HIS A 133 -7.32 4.67 -4.31
C HIS A 133 -8.72 5.27 -4.53
N GLY A 134 -9.48 4.76 -5.49
CA GLY A 134 -10.84 5.21 -5.80
C GLY A 134 -11.89 4.11 -5.66
N ASN A 135 -13.08 4.37 -6.17
CA ASN A 135 -14.15 3.39 -6.29
C ASN A 135 -13.78 2.38 -7.40
N SER A 136 -13.44 1.16 -6.99
CA SER A 136 -12.93 0.15 -7.94
C SER A 136 -14.01 -0.31 -8.92
N GLN A 137 -15.28 -0.16 -8.58
CA GLN A 137 -16.40 -0.49 -9.47
C GLN A 137 -16.36 0.30 -10.79
N LYS A 138 -15.80 1.53 -10.78
CA LYS A 138 -15.66 2.36 -11.98
C LYS A 138 -14.63 1.83 -12.98
N VAL A 139 -13.72 0.96 -12.53
CA VAL A 139 -12.63 0.39 -13.34
C VAL A 139 -12.58 -1.14 -13.26
N LYS A 140 -13.67 -1.78 -12.81
CA LYS A 140 -13.74 -3.23 -12.60
C LYS A 140 -13.41 -4.04 -13.85
N ALA A 141 -13.75 -3.51 -15.04
CA ALA A 141 -13.41 -4.12 -16.32
C ALA A 141 -11.90 -4.27 -16.58
N PHE A 142 -11.05 -3.47 -15.92
CA PHE A 142 -9.58 -3.58 -16.03
C PHE A 142 -8.98 -4.59 -15.06
N GLU A 143 -9.75 -5.10 -14.08
CA GLU A 143 -9.22 -6.00 -13.05
C GLU A 143 -8.57 -7.27 -13.63
N PRO A 144 -9.13 -7.97 -14.63
CA PRO A 144 -8.51 -9.17 -15.17
C PRO A 144 -7.13 -8.90 -15.79
N VAL A 145 -7.00 -7.82 -16.57
CA VAL A 145 -5.71 -7.48 -17.21
C VAL A 145 -4.69 -6.94 -16.20
N ILE A 146 -5.13 -6.18 -15.19
CA ILE A 146 -4.26 -5.75 -14.10
C ILE A 146 -3.72 -6.97 -13.36
N ASN A 147 -4.59 -7.91 -12.99
CA ASN A 147 -4.19 -9.13 -12.28
C ASN A 147 -3.24 -9.98 -13.12
N ALA A 148 -3.53 -10.19 -14.40
CA ALA A 148 -2.68 -10.97 -15.29
C ALA A 148 -1.30 -10.33 -15.52
N LEU A 149 -1.21 -9.00 -15.58
CA LEU A 149 0.07 -8.31 -15.81
C LEU A 149 0.92 -8.13 -14.56
N ARG A 150 0.28 -7.88 -13.42
CA ARG A 150 0.95 -7.34 -12.23
C ARG A 150 0.94 -8.26 -11.04
N PHE A 151 0.16 -9.35 -11.07
CA PHE A 151 0.03 -10.28 -9.95
C PHE A 151 0.29 -11.74 -10.38
N PRO A 152 0.79 -12.60 -9.47
CA PRO A 152 1.14 -12.31 -8.09
C PRO A 152 2.35 -11.37 -7.96
N ASN A 153 2.38 -10.57 -6.89
CA ASN A 153 3.48 -9.63 -6.63
C ASN A 153 3.81 -9.53 -5.14
N GLN A 154 5.00 -9.06 -4.82
CA GLN A 154 5.44 -8.85 -3.45
C GLN A 154 5.39 -7.38 -3.05
N VAL A 155 4.91 -7.11 -1.85
CA VAL A 155 4.95 -5.79 -1.23
C VAL A 155 5.68 -5.86 0.11
N LEU A 156 6.40 -4.79 0.45
CA LEU A 156 7.04 -4.67 1.75
C LEU A 156 6.04 -4.13 2.78
N LEU A 157 5.62 -4.97 3.72
CA LEU A 157 4.66 -4.59 4.75
C LEU A 157 5.33 -4.37 6.10
N THR A 158 5.08 -3.21 6.70
CA THR A 158 5.45 -2.89 8.09
C THR A 158 4.21 -2.49 8.85
N THR A 159 4.07 -3.04 10.05
CA THR A 159 2.91 -2.83 10.91
C THR A 159 3.35 -2.53 12.33
N GLY A 160 2.77 -1.53 12.99
CA GLY A 160 3.03 -1.22 14.40
C GLY A 160 1.83 -0.59 15.10
N GLN A 161 1.80 -0.64 16.42
CA GLN A 161 0.80 0.06 17.22
C GLN A 161 1.10 1.55 17.24
N ASP A 162 2.30 1.92 17.70
CA ASP A 162 2.72 3.32 17.78
C ASP A 162 4.09 3.52 17.14
N ILE A 163 4.29 4.67 16.52
CA ILE A 163 5.62 5.13 16.10
C ILE A 163 5.83 6.58 16.53
N THR A 164 6.96 6.85 17.18
CA THR A 164 7.37 8.18 17.64
C THR A 164 8.66 8.59 16.95
N VAL A 165 8.55 9.53 16.02
CA VAL A 165 9.66 10.10 15.26
C VAL A 165 10.21 11.31 15.99
N THR A 166 11.48 11.26 16.39
CA THR A 166 12.14 12.32 17.16
C THR A 166 13.26 12.98 16.34
N PRO A 167 13.74 14.17 16.76
CA PRO A 167 14.96 14.74 16.21
C PRO A 167 16.12 13.74 16.26
N GLY A 168 16.88 13.66 15.16
CA GLY A 168 18.02 12.75 15.01
C GLY A 168 17.66 11.27 14.81
N ASN A 169 16.39 10.87 14.97
CA ASN A 169 15.92 9.49 14.78
C ASN A 169 14.77 9.47 13.74
N PRO A 170 15.07 9.68 12.46
CA PRO A 170 14.05 9.70 11.42
C PRO A 170 13.42 8.33 11.22
N LEU A 171 12.18 8.31 10.71
CA LEU A 171 11.64 7.14 10.03
C LEU A 171 12.06 7.20 8.57
N VAL A 172 12.79 6.20 8.09
CA VAL A 172 13.30 6.09 6.72
C VAL A 172 12.65 4.89 6.04
N ILE A 173 12.04 5.12 4.88
CA ILE A 173 11.31 4.09 4.13
C ILE A 173 11.98 3.89 2.76
N GLY A 174 12.43 2.66 2.53
CA GLY A 174 13.07 2.19 1.31
C GLY A 174 14.48 2.72 1.06
N PRO A 175 15.38 2.83 2.05
CA PRO A 175 16.79 3.07 1.74
C PRO A 175 17.30 1.95 0.82
N ASN A 176 18.10 2.32 -0.18
CA ASN A 176 18.79 1.40 -1.10
C ASN A 176 17.89 0.33 -1.76
N SER A 177 16.57 0.54 -1.80
CA SER A 177 15.65 -0.51 -2.18
C SER A 177 15.65 -0.74 -3.69
N PRO A 178 15.68 -2.01 -4.16
CA PRO A 178 15.56 -2.33 -5.58
C PRO A 178 14.21 -1.88 -6.17
N TYR A 179 13.18 -1.66 -5.34
CA TYR A 179 11.86 -1.17 -5.76
C TYR A 179 11.89 0.24 -6.37
N VAL A 180 12.96 1.01 -6.20
CA VAL A 180 13.17 2.26 -6.97
C VAL A 180 13.25 1.97 -8.48
N THR A 181 13.62 0.74 -8.87
CA THR A 181 13.88 0.34 -10.25
C THR A 181 12.84 -0.63 -10.83
N GLN A 182 12.02 -1.26 -10.00
CA GLN A 182 11.03 -2.27 -10.41
C GLN A 182 9.62 -1.86 -9.96
N ASP A 183 8.84 -1.36 -10.92
CA ASP A 183 7.43 -0.95 -10.84
C ASP A 183 7.05 0.08 -9.74
N PRO A 184 6.76 1.34 -10.10
CA PRO A 184 6.49 2.42 -9.14
C PRO A 184 5.18 2.26 -8.35
N VAL A 185 4.36 1.24 -8.64
CA VAL A 185 3.06 1.07 -7.99
C VAL A 185 3.13 0.23 -6.71
N LEU A 186 4.10 -0.69 -6.61
CA LEU A 186 4.18 -1.70 -5.56
C LEU A 186 5.44 -1.53 -4.72
N GLY A 187 5.47 -0.48 -3.90
CA GLY A 187 6.55 -0.25 -2.96
C GLY A 187 6.25 -0.78 -1.56
N ALA A 188 6.37 0.09 -0.56
CA ALA A 188 6.10 -0.26 0.83
C ALA A 188 4.65 0.05 1.26
N VAL A 189 4.17 -0.71 2.23
CA VAL A 189 2.94 -0.43 2.97
C VAL A 189 3.31 -0.34 4.44
N ALA A 190 3.22 0.86 5.00
CA ALA A 190 3.50 1.13 6.40
C ALA A 190 2.20 1.47 7.12
N ILE A 191 1.81 0.63 8.08
CA ILE A 191 0.53 0.73 8.79
C ILE A 191 0.82 0.88 10.27
N PHE A 192 0.52 2.04 10.81
CA PHE A 192 0.64 2.31 12.23
C PHE A 192 -0.73 2.59 12.82
N GLY A 193 -0.89 2.36 14.11
CA GLY A 193 -2.05 2.87 14.81
C GLY A 193 -1.90 4.36 15.09
N THR A 194 -0.88 4.74 15.86
CA THR A 194 -0.53 6.15 16.14
C THR A 194 0.82 6.49 15.52
N VAL A 195 0.90 7.64 14.87
CA VAL A 195 2.16 8.25 14.42
C VAL A 195 2.33 9.56 15.15
N THR A 196 3.40 9.70 15.92
CA THR A 196 3.76 10.95 16.59
C THR A 196 5.05 11.48 16.00
N VAL A 197 5.01 12.69 15.44
CA VAL A 197 6.19 13.39 14.93
C VAL A 197 6.46 14.56 15.87
N GLN A 198 7.56 14.48 16.61
CA GLN A 198 8.01 15.57 17.47
C GLN A 198 8.68 16.67 16.66
N GLN A 199 8.75 17.88 17.21
CA GLN A 199 9.39 19.03 16.59
C GLN A 199 10.81 18.69 16.13
N GLY A 200 11.05 18.76 14.81
CA GLY A 200 12.33 18.42 14.18
C GLY A 200 12.50 16.95 13.79
N GLY A 201 11.53 16.09 14.11
CA GLY A 201 11.43 14.73 13.59
C GLY A 201 11.13 14.71 12.09
N GLN A 202 11.56 13.65 11.41
CA GLN A 202 11.45 13.53 9.95
C GLN A 202 11.00 12.14 9.52
N ILE A 203 10.07 12.10 8.56
CA ILE A 203 9.72 10.89 7.81
C ILE A 203 10.31 11.06 6.40
N GLN A 204 11.19 10.14 6.00
CA GLN A 204 11.89 10.14 4.73
C GLN A 204 11.35 9.01 3.87
N ILE A 205 10.71 9.37 2.76
CA ILE A 205 10.10 8.43 1.81
C ILE A 205 10.97 8.40 0.56
N LEU A 206 11.68 7.28 0.33
CA LEU A 206 12.63 7.12 -0.78
C LEU A 206 12.12 6.19 -1.88
N ILE A 207 11.02 5.48 -1.62
CA ILE A 207 10.28 4.64 -2.56
C ILE A 207 8.79 4.98 -2.53
N PRO A 208 8.00 4.57 -3.54
CA PRO A 208 6.55 4.58 -3.42
C PRO A 208 6.10 3.90 -2.13
N VAL A 209 5.22 4.57 -1.36
CA VAL A 209 4.72 4.04 -0.10
C VAL A 209 3.24 4.36 0.06
N THR A 210 2.50 3.38 0.57
CA THR A 210 1.23 3.65 1.24
C THR A 210 1.48 3.76 2.74
N PHE A 211 1.28 4.96 3.28
CA PHE A 211 1.44 5.23 4.70
C PHE A 211 0.06 5.42 5.34
N LYS A 212 -0.30 4.55 6.27
CA LYS A 212 -1.62 4.49 6.91
C LYS A 212 -1.47 4.63 8.43
N ALA A 213 -2.26 5.51 9.03
CA ALA A 213 -2.31 5.70 10.46
C ALA A 213 -3.76 5.91 10.92
N ALA A 214 -4.15 5.36 12.07
CA ALA A 214 -5.42 5.69 12.69
C ALA A 214 -5.41 7.13 13.25
N GLN A 215 -4.25 7.56 13.76
CA GLN A 215 -4.02 8.93 14.23
C GLN A 215 -2.60 9.41 13.91
N ILE A 216 -2.49 10.68 13.52
CA ILE A 216 -1.20 11.38 13.33
C ILE A 216 -1.18 12.59 14.26
N ASN A 217 -0.17 12.67 15.13
CA ASN A 217 0.11 13.78 16.02
C ASN A 217 1.37 14.50 15.56
N MET A 218 1.26 15.82 15.38
CA MET A 218 2.39 16.70 15.11
C MET A 218 2.59 17.55 16.37
N LEU A 219 3.70 17.35 17.08
CA LEU A 219 4.01 17.98 18.37
C LEU A 219 5.20 18.93 18.26
#